data_AF-A0A8D0GZ92-F1
#
_entry.id   AF-A0A8D0GZ92-F1
#
_cell.length_a   1.000
_cell.length_b   1.000
_cell.length_c   1.000
_cell.angle_alpha   90.00
_cell.angle_beta   90.00
_cell.angle_gamma   90.00
#
_symmetry.space_group_name_H-M   'P 1'
#
loop_
_entity.id
_entity.type
_entity.pdbx_description
1 polymer ?
#
loop_
_entity_poly.entity_id
_entity_poly.type
_entity_poly.pdbx_seq_one_letter_code
_entity_poly.pdbx_strand_id
1 'polypeptide(L)'
;MGMIGKIKEHLPVSEYLSDQGQNVLSALAFSTVLWLALILTMRSILKLLLCYHGWMYEEFGKMSNTTKIWLALVKIFAGRTPMLYSYQASLPRLPVPAIKDTMQRYLESVRPLMTDAEFNRMTGLARDFERSLGPRLQWYLKVKSWWASNYVSDWWEEYVYLRGRSPLMVNSNYYGMDFLYVTPTPVQAARAGNVVYAMLLYRRKLTREEIKPLMIQGTLPMCSAQYERMFNSTRLPGVEADTIQHLRDSQHIAVYHAGRFFRIWLYHNGRLLRPRELQAQFQRILDDATPPLPGEAKLAALTAGNRSVSPPPQAGPRAAPPRGTGTLSDPHPHFSGSPGPAPDTPIFALGRTCSR
;
A
#
# COMPACT_ATOMS: atom_id res chain seq x y z
N MET A 1 18.71 -43.07 18.77
CA MET A 1 18.74 -41.60 18.56
C MET A 1 17.99 -41.13 17.29
N GLY A 2 17.01 -41.87 16.71
CA GLY A 2 16.08 -41.33 15.68
C GLY A 2 16.72 -40.55 14.50
N MET A 3 15.97 -39.61 13.90
CA MET A 3 16.51 -38.72 12.85
C MET A 3 17.59 -37.76 13.36
N ILE A 4 17.55 -37.37 14.64
CA ILE A 4 18.54 -36.48 15.27
C ILE A 4 19.93 -37.12 15.25
N GLY A 5 20.02 -38.41 15.56
CA GLY A 5 21.27 -39.18 15.50
C GLY A 5 21.84 -39.28 14.09
N LYS A 6 20.99 -39.46 13.08
CA LYS A 6 21.43 -39.44 11.67
C LYS A 6 21.99 -38.09 11.25
N ILE A 7 21.38 -36.98 11.71
CA ILE A 7 21.91 -35.63 11.47
C ILE A 7 23.25 -35.46 12.18
N LYS A 8 23.35 -35.95 13.43
CA LYS A 8 24.59 -35.92 14.22
C LYS A 8 25.76 -36.63 13.52
N GLU A 9 25.52 -37.79 12.92
CA GLU A 9 26.52 -38.57 12.18
C GLU A 9 27.12 -37.84 10.97
N HIS A 10 26.41 -36.84 10.42
CA HIS A 10 26.86 -36.05 9.28
C HIS A 10 27.49 -34.70 9.69
N LEU A 11 27.57 -34.40 10.98
CA LEU A 11 28.22 -33.18 11.48
C LEU A 11 29.72 -33.46 11.71
N PRO A 12 30.63 -32.64 11.16
CA PRO A 12 32.06 -32.85 11.35
C PRO A 12 32.44 -32.69 12.83
N VAL A 13 33.26 -33.62 13.33
CA VAL A 13 33.92 -33.49 14.63
C VAL A 13 35.11 -32.55 14.43
N SER A 14 35.18 -31.46 15.18
CA SER A 14 36.27 -30.47 15.14
C SER A 14 36.68 -30.15 16.58
N GLU A 15 37.90 -29.66 16.81
CA GLU A 15 38.37 -29.21 18.14
C GLU A 15 37.40 -28.22 18.81
N TYR A 16 36.58 -27.53 18.02
CA TYR A 16 35.59 -26.55 18.47
C TYR A 16 34.17 -27.09 18.68
N LEU A 17 33.89 -28.36 18.36
CA LEU A 17 32.54 -28.95 18.45
C LEU A 17 32.52 -30.25 19.26
N SER A 18 32.19 -30.15 20.54
CA SER A 18 32.07 -31.29 21.45
C SER A 18 30.86 -32.18 21.10
N ASP A 19 30.83 -33.41 21.62
CA ASP A 19 29.70 -34.35 21.44
C ASP A 19 28.36 -33.74 21.92
N GLN A 20 28.40 -32.98 23.02
CA GLN A 20 27.26 -32.20 23.50
C GLN A 20 26.85 -31.12 22.50
N GLY A 21 27.81 -30.40 21.90
CA GLY A 21 27.55 -29.43 20.84
C GLY A 21 26.90 -30.06 19.60
N GLN A 22 27.33 -31.25 19.20
CA GLN A 22 26.71 -31.99 18.09
C GLN A 22 25.27 -32.44 18.41
N ASN A 23 25.00 -32.88 19.64
CA ASN A 23 23.64 -33.23 20.07
C ASN A 23 22.71 -32.00 20.05
N VAL A 24 23.17 -30.85 20.54
CA VAL A 24 22.40 -29.61 20.53
C VAL A 24 22.15 -29.14 19.09
N LEU A 25 23.19 -29.14 18.24
CA LEU A 25 23.08 -28.67 16.85
C LEU A 25 22.15 -29.56 16.02
N SER A 26 22.24 -30.89 16.18
CA SER A 26 21.37 -31.83 15.49
C SER A 26 19.91 -31.73 15.95
N ALA A 27 19.65 -31.53 17.25
CA ALA A 27 18.31 -31.27 17.78
C ALA A 27 17.74 -29.92 17.27
N LEU A 28 18.57 -28.87 17.21
CA LEU A 28 18.19 -27.56 16.69
C LEU A 28 17.89 -27.62 15.19
N ALA A 29 18.68 -28.35 14.41
CA ALA A 29 18.45 -28.56 12.98
C ALA A 29 17.14 -29.33 12.75
N PHE A 30 16.95 -30.46 13.45
CA PHE A 30 15.73 -31.25 13.33
C PHE A 30 14.47 -30.46 13.71
N SER A 31 14.50 -29.75 14.86
CA SER A 31 13.36 -28.95 15.31
C SER A 31 13.04 -27.80 14.35
N THR A 32 14.06 -27.14 13.78
CA THR A 32 13.88 -26.10 12.77
C THR A 32 13.24 -26.64 11.49
N VAL A 33 13.72 -27.78 10.98
CA VAL A 33 13.15 -28.43 9.79
C VAL A 33 11.71 -28.87 10.02
N LEU A 34 11.42 -29.49 11.17
CA LEU A 34 10.07 -29.90 11.53
C LEU A 34 9.12 -28.71 11.65
N TRP A 35 9.57 -27.62 12.30
CA TRP A 35 8.80 -26.39 12.46
C TRP A 35 8.52 -25.72 11.09
N LEU A 36 9.53 -25.64 10.21
CA LEU A 36 9.35 -25.14 8.84
C LEU A 36 8.37 -26.01 8.05
N ALA A 37 8.50 -27.33 8.11
CA ALA A 37 7.60 -28.26 7.43
C ALA A 37 6.15 -28.09 7.90
N LEU A 38 5.94 -27.94 9.21
CA LEU A 38 4.61 -27.69 9.79
C LEU A 38 4.02 -26.37 9.27
N ILE A 39 4.80 -25.28 9.28
CA ILE A 39 4.35 -23.96 8.80
C ILE A 39 3.99 -24.02 7.31
N LEU A 40 4.85 -24.62 6.49
CA LEU A 40 4.60 -24.73 5.05
C LEU A 40 3.37 -25.59 4.75
N THR A 41 3.16 -26.65 5.52
CA THR A 41 1.97 -27.51 5.41
C THR A 41 0.71 -26.72 5.79
N MET A 42 0.71 -26.04 6.93
CA MET A 42 -0.42 -25.20 7.38
C MET A 42 -0.75 -24.11 6.36
N ARG A 43 0.27 -23.42 5.82
CA ARG A 43 0.09 -22.41 4.76
C ARG A 43 -0.49 -23.00 3.49
N SER A 44 -0.03 -24.18 3.08
CA SER A 44 -0.51 -24.86 1.89
C SER A 44 -1.97 -25.30 2.04
N ILE A 45 -2.34 -25.84 3.20
CA ILE A 45 -3.73 -26.20 3.51
C ILE A 45 -4.61 -24.95 3.50
N LEU A 46 -4.20 -23.88 4.18
CA LEU A 46 -4.96 -22.63 4.20
C LEU A 46 -5.14 -22.07 2.78
N LYS A 47 -4.09 -22.09 1.96
CA LYS A 47 -4.17 -21.66 0.56
C LYS A 47 -5.16 -22.49 -0.25
N LEU A 48 -5.14 -23.82 -0.11
CA LEU A 48 -6.09 -24.70 -0.78
C LEU A 48 -7.53 -24.42 -0.32
N LEU A 49 -7.75 -24.19 0.98
CA LEU A 49 -9.05 -23.81 1.50
C LEU A 49 -9.52 -22.48 0.89
N LEU A 50 -8.64 -21.47 0.82
CA LEU A 50 -8.99 -20.15 0.27
C LEU A 50 -9.21 -20.16 -1.25
N CYS A 51 -8.77 -21.20 -1.97
CA CYS A 51 -9.10 -21.39 -3.39
C CYS A 51 -10.56 -21.81 -3.63
N TYR A 52 -11.32 -22.18 -2.59
CA TYR A 52 -12.74 -22.49 -2.73
C TYR A 52 -13.57 -21.20 -2.87
N HIS A 53 -14.32 -21.10 -3.96
CA HIS A 53 -15.10 -19.92 -4.34
C HIS A 53 -16.62 -20.18 -4.35
N GLY A 54 -17.07 -21.41 -4.06
CA GLY A 54 -18.50 -21.77 -4.13
C GLY A 54 -19.37 -20.96 -3.19
N TRP A 55 -18.82 -20.56 -2.04
CA TRP A 55 -19.49 -19.73 -1.03
C TRP A 55 -19.98 -18.38 -1.57
N MET A 56 -19.34 -17.81 -2.61
CA MET A 56 -19.74 -16.50 -3.17
C MET A 56 -21.06 -16.55 -3.94
N TYR A 57 -21.45 -17.73 -4.40
CA TYR A 57 -22.65 -17.93 -5.21
C TYR A 57 -23.83 -18.48 -4.40
N GLU A 58 -23.66 -18.66 -3.09
CA GLU A 58 -24.74 -19.07 -2.19
C GLU A 58 -25.65 -17.88 -1.84
N GLU A 59 -26.95 -18.13 -1.67
CA GLU A 59 -27.90 -17.11 -1.24
C GLU A 59 -27.58 -16.60 0.17
N PHE A 60 -27.66 -15.28 0.36
CA PHE A 60 -27.49 -14.69 1.69
C PHE A 60 -28.50 -15.29 2.68
N GLY A 61 -27.99 -15.80 3.81
CA GLY A 61 -28.80 -16.40 4.87
C GLY A 61 -29.01 -17.92 4.74
N LYS A 62 -28.69 -18.55 3.60
CA LYS A 62 -28.78 -20.01 3.43
C LYS A 62 -27.43 -20.60 3.05
N MET A 63 -26.63 -20.94 4.07
CA MET A 63 -25.34 -21.61 3.83
C MET A 63 -25.49 -23.12 3.72
N SER A 64 -24.88 -23.72 2.70
CA SER A 64 -24.80 -25.17 2.56
C SER A 64 -23.98 -25.79 3.71
N ASN A 65 -24.23 -27.08 4.01
CA ASN A 65 -23.42 -27.79 5.01
C ASN A 65 -21.95 -27.89 4.59
N THR A 66 -21.68 -27.98 3.28
CA THR A 66 -20.33 -27.93 2.70
C THR A 66 -19.63 -26.63 3.05
N THR A 67 -20.28 -25.49 2.82
CA THR A 67 -19.72 -24.16 3.14
C THR A 67 -19.54 -23.97 4.65
N LYS A 68 -20.44 -24.48 5.48
CA LYS A 68 -20.27 -24.45 6.95
C LYS A 68 -19.04 -25.24 7.40
N ILE A 69 -18.85 -26.46 6.90
CA ILE A 69 -17.68 -27.30 7.21
C ILE A 69 -16.40 -26.60 6.73
N TRP A 70 -16.42 -26.09 5.51
CA TRP A 70 -15.28 -25.36 4.95
C TRP A 70 -14.92 -24.11 5.77
N LEU A 71 -15.90 -23.29 6.18
CA LEU A 71 -15.66 -22.13 7.06
C LEU A 71 -15.04 -22.54 8.40
N ALA A 72 -15.50 -23.65 8.99
CA ALA A 72 -14.91 -24.18 10.21
C ALA A 72 -13.44 -24.58 10.01
N LEU A 73 -13.12 -25.24 8.89
CA LEU A 73 -11.74 -25.57 8.53
C LEU A 73 -10.89 -24.31 8.34
N VAL A 74 -11.39 -23.30 7.60
CA VAL A 74 -10.68 -22.02 7.43
C VAL A 74 -10.36 -21.40 8.79
N LYS A 75 -11.31 -21.36 9.73
CA LYS A 75 -11.08 -20.83 11.08
C LYS A 75 -10.00 -21.59 11.86
N ILE A 76 -9.96 -22.91 11.74
CA ILE A 76 -8.96 -23.75 12.41
C ILE A 76 -7.56 -23.43 11.86
N PHE A 77 -7.41 -23.38 10.53
CA PHE A 77 -6.12 -23.19 9.87
C PHE A 77 -5.66 -21.72 9.79
N ALA A 78 -6.56 -20.75 9.96
CA ALA A 78 -6.24 -19.32 9.97
C ALA A 78 -5.56 -18.86 11.28
N GLY A 79 -5.59 -19.65 12.35
CA GLY A 79 -4.98 -19.31 13.63
C GLY A 79 -5.78 -18.30 14.46
N ARG A 80 -5.34 -18.05 15.70
CA ARG A 80 -6.11 -17.28 16.70
C ARG A 80 -5.76 -15.79 16.76
N THR A 81 -4.51 -15.42 16.48
CA THR A 81 -4.00 -14.05 16.66
C THR A 81 -3.16 -13.62 15.45
N PRO A 82 -3.78 -13.42 14.28
CA PRO A 82 -3.04 -13.01 13.09
C PRO A 82 -2.57 -11.55 13.19
N MET A 83 -1.33 -11.31 12.79
CA MET A 83 -0.81 -9.98 12.45
C MET A 83 -1.28 -9.57 11.06
N LEU A 84 -1.21 -8.28 10.73
CA LEU A 84 -1.74 -7.70 9.48
C LEU A 84 -1.36 -8.50 8.22
N TYR A 85 -0.10 -8.91 8.10
CA TYR A 85 0.39 -9.61 6.91
C TYR A 85 0.44 -11.14 7.02
N SER A 86 -0.10 -11.72 8.10
CA SER A 86 -0.03 -13.17 8.39
C SER A 86 -0.56 -14.06 7.26
N TYR A 87 -1.54 -13.56 6.49
CA TYR A 87 -2.20 -14.32 5.44
C TYR A 87 -1.63 -14.09 4.03
N GLN A 88 -0.77 -13.10 3.81
CA GLN A 88 -0.36 -12.71 2.44
C GLN A 88 0.23 -13.88 1.64
N ALA A 89 1.03 -14.74 2.28
CA ALA A 89 1.62 -15.91 1.64
C ALA A 89 0.63 -17.05 1.34
N SER A 90 -0.52 -17.06 2.02
CA SER A 90 -1.57 -18.08 1.89
C SER A 90 -2.70 -17.64 0.97
N LEU A 91 -2.76 -16.37 0.55
CA LEU A 91 -3.81 -15.90 -0.35
C LEU A 91 -3.71 -16.61 -1.72
N PRO A 92 -4.86 -17.00 -2.31
CA PRO A 92 -4.89 -17.59 -3.63
C PRO A 92 -4.51 -16.54 -4.68
N ARG A 93 -3.95 -17.00 -5.81
CA ARG A 93 -3.75 -16.12 -6.97
C ARG A 93 -5.10 -15.79 -7.59
N LEU A 94 -5.22 -14.59 -8.14
CA LEU A 94 -6.40 -14.19 -8.89
C LEU A 94 -6.59 -15.16 -10.09
N PRO A 95 -7.74 -15.84 -10.22
CA PRO A 95 -7.97 -16.76 -11.32
C PRO A 95 -8.10 -16.02 -12.65
N VAL A 96 -7.67 -16.67 -13.73
CA VAL A 96 -7.88 -16.19 -15.11
C VAL A 96 -9.19 -16.83 -15.62
N PRO A 97 -10.27 -16.06 -15.83
CA PRO A 97 -11.55 -16.59 -16.31
C PRO A 97 -11.41 -17.21 -17.71
N ALA A 98 -12.25 -18.19 -18.05
CA ALA A 98 -12.27 -18.73 -19.40
C ALA A 98 -12.74 -17.68 -20.41
N ILE A 99 -12.13 -17.65 -21.60
CA ILE A 99 -12.48 -16.68 -22.66
C ILE A 99 -13.96 -16.75 -22.99
N LYS A 100 -14.49 -17.97 -23.12
CA LYS A 100 -15.90 -18.21 -23.44
C LYS A 100 -16.83 -17.55 -22.42
N ASP A 101 -16.55 -17.74 -21.12
CA ASP A 101 -17.32 -17.13 -20.05
C ASP A 101 -17.20 -15.60 -20.07
N THR A 102 -15.98 -15.09 -20.33
CA THR A 102 -15.74 -13.64 -20.48
C THR A 102 -16.50 -13.04 -21.66
N MET A 103 -16.50 -13.71 -22.82
CA MET A 103 -17.21 -13.24 -24.02
C MET A 103 -18.73 -13.30 -23.84
N GLN A 104 -19.24 -14.35 -23.20
CA GLN A 104 -20.66 -14.44 -22.88
C GLN A 104 -21.11 -13.29 -21.97
N ARG A 105 -20.42 -13.10 -20.82
CA ARG A 105 -20.73 -12.00 -19.88
C ARG A 105 -20.54 -10.63 -20.51
N TYR A 106 -19.57 -10.48 -21.40
CA TYR A 106 -19.37 -9.25 -22.17
C TYR A 106 -20.60 -8.96 -23.04
N LEU A 107 -21.05 -9.92 -23.85
CA LEU A 107 -22.23 -9.76 -24.70
C LEU A 107 -23.50 -9.48 -23.87
N GLU A 108 -23.70 -10.20 -22.76
CA GLU A 108 -24.81 -9.94 -21.84
C GLU A 108 -24.78 -8.50 -21.30
N SER A 109 -23.61 -7.97 -20.95
CA SER A 109 -23.48 -6.62 -20.37
C SER A 109 -23.65 -5.49 -21.40
N VAL A 110 -23.27 -5.70 -22.66
CA VAL A 110 -23.42 -4.68 -23.72
C VAL A 110 -24.76 -4.75 -24.44
N ARG A 111 -25.49 -5.86 -24.33
CA ARG A 111 -26.80 -6.04 -24.96
C ARG A 111 -27.78 -4.86 -24.73
N PRO A 112 -27.99 -4.36 -23.49
CA PRO A 112 -28.92 -3.26 -23.26
C PRO A 112 -28.43 -1.90 -23.81
N LEU A 113 -27.19 -1.81 -24.30
CA LEU A 113 -26.58 -0.58 -24.81
C LEU A 113 -26.60 -0.50 -26.34
N MET A 114 -27.15 -1.51 -27.02
CA MET A 114 -27.00 -1.70 -28.47
C MET A 114 -28.32 -2.08 -29.14
N THR A 115 -28.51 -1.60 -30.37
CA THR A 115 -29.56 -2.09 -31.27
C THR A 115 -29.31 -3.55 -31.69
N ASP A 116 -30.32 -4.22 -32.24
CA ASP A 116 -30.19 -5.61 -32.70
C ASP A 116 -29.13 -5.78 -33.78
N ALA A 117 -29.06 -4.84 -34.73
CA ALA A 117 -28.05 -4.85 -35.79
C ALA A 117 -26.62 -4.72 -35.22
N GLU A 118 -26.42 -3.79 -34.29
CA GLU A 118 -25.12 -3.60 -33.62
C GLU A 118 -24.75 -4.81 -32.76
N PHE A 119 -25.71 -5.35 -32.00
CA PHE A 119 -25.49 -6.52 -31.16
C PHE A 119 -25.14 -7.77 -31.98
N ASN A 120 -25.81 -7.99 -33.12
CA ASN A 120 -25.47 -9.06 -34.05
C ASN A 120 -24.04 -8.92 -34.58
N ARG A 121 -23.64 -7.70 -34.97
CA ARG A 121 -22.27 -7.41 -35.40
C ARG A 121 -21.26 -7.68 -34.29
N MET A 122 -21.52 -7.20 -33.07
CA MET A 122 -20.64 -7.41 -31.91
C MET A 122 -20.55 -8.88 -31.50
N THR A 123 -21.64 -9.63 -31.64
CA THR A 123 -21.65 -11.09 -31.42
C THR A 123 -20.75 -11.80 -32.43
N GLY A 124 -20.76 -11.38 -33.70
CA GLY A 124 -19.82 -11.88 -34.72
C GLY A 124 -18.36 -11.63 -34.32
N LEU A 125 -18.02 -10.38 -33.98
CA LEU A 125 -16.67 -10.01 -33.58
C LEU A 125 -16.18 -10.75 -32.32
N ALA A 126 -17.06 -10.94 -31.32
CA ALA A 126 -16.73 -11.68 -30.11
C ALA A 126 -16.43 -13.15 -30.40
N ARG A 127 -17.21 -13.78 -31.30
CA ARG A 127 -16.96 -15.16 -31.76
C ARG A 127 -15.67 -15.29 -32.54
N ASP A 128 -15.39 -14.33 -33.41
CA ASP A 128 -14.14 -14.31 -34.18
C ASP A 128 -12.93 -14.16 -33.25
N PHE A 129 -13.00 -13.28 -32.25
CA PHE A 129 -11.97 -13.15 -31.23
C PHE A 129 -11.79 -14.44 -30.43
N GLU A 130 -12.88 -15.08 -29.98
CA GLU A 130 -12.85 -16.34 -29.24
C GLU A 130 -12.16 -17.47 -30.03
N ARG A 131 -12.34 -17.50 -31.36
CA ARG A 131 -11.77 -18.53 -32.24
C ARG A 131 -10.35 -18.25 -32.71
N SER A 132 -9.98 -16.98 -32.87
CA SER A 132 -8.71 -16.57 -33.50
C SER A 132 -7.67 -16.09 -32.49
N LEU A 133 -7.70 -14.79 -32.14
CA LEU A 133 -6.68 -14.12 -31.35
C LEU A 133 -6.79 -14.44 -29.85
N GLY A 134 -8.00 -14.60 -29.34
CA GLY A 134 -8.31 -14.82 -27.93
C GLY A 134 -7.51 -15.95 -27.30
N PRO A 135 -7.50 -17.18 -27.87
CA PRO A 135 -6.76 -18.32 -27.32
C PRO A 135 -5.27 -18.05 -27.11
N ARG A 136 -4.64 -17.34 -28.06
CA ARG A 136 -3.23 -16.96 -27.98
C ARG A 136 -2.98 -15.96 -26.86
N LEU A 137 -3.80 -14.90 -26.77
CA LEU A 137 -3.69 -13.90 -25.70
C LEU A 137 -3.96 -14.50 -24.31
N GLN A 138 -4.96 -15.37 -24.20
CA GLN A 138 -5.29 -16.09 -22.98
C GLN A 138 -4.15 -17.00 -22.53
N TRP A 139 -3.45 -17.63 -23.47
CA TRP A 139 -2.27 -18.41 -23.14
C TRP A 139 -1.18 -17.53 -22.50
N TYR A 140 -0.86 -16.37 -23.08
CA TYR A 140 0.07 -15.42 -22.47
C TYR A 140 -0.40 -14.94 -21.08
N LEU A 141 -1.70 -14.69 -20.92
CA LEU A 141 -2.30 -14.28 -19.65
C LEU A 141 -2.17 -15.37 -18.56
N LYS A 142 -2.41 -16.63 -18.94
CA LYS A 142 -2.19 -17.78 -18.05
C LYS A 142 -0.73 -17.91 -17.65
N VAL A 143 0.20 -17.81 -18.59
CA VAL A 143 1.63 -17.82 -18.29
C VAL A 143 1.96 -16.70 -17.29
N LYS A 144 1.52 -15.45 -17.55
CA LYS A 144 1.71 -14.33 -16.59
C LYS A 144 1.18 -14.65 -15.20
N SER A 145 -0.01 -15.27 -15.10
CA SER A 145 -0.63 -15.64 -13.83
C SER A 145 0.15 -16.69 -13.02
N TRP A 146 1.05 -17.45 -13.65
CA TRP A 146 1.91 -18.40 -12.94
C TRP A 146 3.09 -17.74 -12.23
N TRP A 147 3.60 -16.65 -12.81
CA TRP A 147 4.78 -15.92 -12.33
C TRP A 147 4.42 -14.68 -11.49
N ALA A 148 3.23 -14.10 -11.69
CA ALA A 148 2.75 -12.97 -10.91
C ALA A 148 1.99 -13.43 -9.65
N SER A 149 2.09 -12.65 -8.57
CA SER A 149 1.22 -12.81 -7.39
C SER A 149 -0.24 -12.49 -7.73
N ASN A 150 -0.44 -11.46 -8.56
CA ASN A 150 -1.69 -11.09 -9.18
C ASN A 150 -1.40 -10.62 -10.61
N TYR A 151 -2.04 -11.22 -11.62
CA TYR A 151 -1.73 -10.93 -13.02
C TYR A 151 -2.26 -9.57 -13.51
N VAL A 152 -3.11 -8.89 -12.73
CA VAL A 152 -3.77 -7.63 -13.09
C VAL A 152 -3.11 -6.43 -12.42
N SER A 153 -2.56 -6.58 -11.21
CA SER A 153 -2.20 -5.44 -10.35
C SER A 153 -1.22 -4.45 -10.97
N ASP A 154 -0.16 -4.93 -11.62
CA ASP A 154 0.84 -4.10 -12.29
C ASP A 154 0.25 -3.32 -13.47
N TRP A 155 -0.50 -4.01 -14.34
CA TRP A 155 -1.16 -3.37 -15.47
C TRP A 155 -2.27 -2.42 -15.06
N TRP A 156 -3.03 -2.75 -14.01
CA TRP A 156 -4.07 -1.89 -13.48
C TRP A 156 -3.48 -0.59 -12.94
N GLU A 157 -2.45 -0.70 -12.10
CA GLU A 157 -1.71 0.45 -11.59
C GLU A 157 -1.17 1.32 -12.73
N GLU A 158 -0.47 0.69 -13.68
CA GLU A 158 0.18 1.41 -14.77
C GLU A 158 -0.82 2.05 -15.75
N TYR A 159 -1.70 1.26 -16.34
CA TYR A 159 -2.54 1.71 -17.46
C TYR A 159 -3.79 2.47 -17.02
N VAL A 160 -4.38 2.13 -15.87
CA VAL A 160 -5.60 2.80 -15.40
C VAL A 160 -5.27 4.09 -14.66
N TYR A 161 -4.20 4.09 -13.85
CA TYR A 161 -3.88 5.25 -13.02
C TYR A 161 -2.66 6.01 -13.51
N LEU A 162 -1.51 5.35 -13.68
CA LEU A 162 -0.23 6.04 -13.85
C LEU A 162 -0.03 6.63 -15.23
N ARG A 163 -0.58 6.01 -16.29
CA ARG A 163 -0.52 6.54 -17.67
C ARG A 163 -1.62 7.55 -17.98
N GLY A 164 -2.68 7.64 -17.17
CA GLY A 164 -3.70 8.68 -17.31
C GLY A 164 -3.09 10.08 -17.26
N ARG A 165 -3.37 10.91 -18.27
CA ARG A 165 -2.77 12.27 -18.40
C ARG A 165 -3.69 13.39 -17.91
N SER A 166 -4.96 13.08 -17.67
CA SER A 166 -5.94 14.02 -17.12
C SER A 166 -5.60 14.43 -15.68
N PRO A 167 -6.10 15.58 -15.20
CA PRO A 167 -5.86 16.04 -13.83
C PRO A 167 -6.36 15.03 -12.77
N LEU A 168 -5.54 14.75 -11.76
CA LEU A 168 -5.89 13.74 -10.75
C LEU A 168 -6.99 14.19 -9.80
N MET A 169 -6.99 15.49 -9.44
CA MET A 169 -7.85 16.03 -8.38
C MET A 169 -9.34 15.78 -8.58
N VAL A 170 -9.81 15.79 -9.84
CA VAL A 170 -11.22 15.57 -10.19
C VAL A 170 -11.46 14.15 -10.69
N ASN A 171 -10.51 13.59 -11.45
CA ASN A 171 -10.76 12.36 -12.20
C ASN A 171 -10.35 11.07 -11.47
N SER A 172 -9.53 11.17 -10.41
CA SER A 172 -8.95 9.99 -9.76
C SER A 172 -8.88 10.08 -8.24
N ASN A 173 -8.69 11.26 -7.67
CA ASN A 173 -8.65 11.44 -6.22
C ASN A 173 -10.05 11.35 -5.63
N TYR A 174 -10.16 10.74 -4.46
CA TYR A 174 -11.39 10.68 -3.68
C TYR A 174 -11.14 11.30 -2.29
N TYR A 175 -12.20 11.79 -1.65
CA TYR A 175 -12.16 12.26 -0.27
C TYR A 175 -13.34 11.70 0.51
N GLY A 176 -13.11 11.45 1.80
CA GLY A 176 -14.15 11.09 2.77
C GLY A 176 -14.17 12.10 3.90
N MET A 177 -15.35 12.39 4.44
CA MET A 177 -15.52 13.29 5.58
C MET A 177 -16.19 12.54 6.72
N ASP A 178 -15.60 12.58 7.91
CA ASP A 178 -16.06 11.87 9.11
C ASP A 178 -16.61 12.85 10.17
N PHE A 179 -17.56 13.69 9.77
CA PHE A 179 -18.17 14.70 10.65
C PHE A 179 -19.57 14.32 11.15
N LEU A 180 -20.03 13.09 10.90
CA LEU A 180 -21.42 12.72 11.16
C LEU A 180 -21.73 12.54 12.65
N TYR A 181 -20.75 12.11 13.45
CA TYR A 181 -20.96 11.69 14.85
C TYR A 181 -20.00 12.33 15.86
N VAL A 182 -19.12 13.23 15.41
CA VAL A 182 -18.12 13.86 16.28
C VAL A 182 -18.12 15.36 16.07
N THR A 183 -18.33 16.11 17.15
CA THR A 183 -18.16 17.56 17.19
C THR A 183 -16.75 17.88 17.70
N PRO A 184 -15.80 18.23 16.83
CA PRO A 184 -14.44 18.49 17.27
C PRO A 184 -14.32 19.86 17.97
N THR A 185 -13.25 20.06 18.74
CA THR A 185 -12.95 21.36 19.37
C THR A 185 -12.96 22.52 18.35
N PRO A 186 -13.44 23.72 18.69
CA PRO A 186 -13.43 24.86 17.77
C PRO A 186 -12.01 25.36 17.43
N VAL A 187 -11.00 24.99 18.23
CA VAL A 187 -9.61 25.42 18.04
C VAL A 187 -8.93 24.63 16.91
N GLN A 188 -8.68 25.29 15.77
CA GLN A 188 -8.11 24.66 14.57
C GLN A 188 -6.77 23.97 14.84
N ALA A 189 -5.84 24.63 15.53
CA ALA A 189 -4.52 24.06 15.86
C ALA A 189 -4.64 22.81 16.76
N ALA A 190 -5.57 22.83 17.72
CA ALA A 190 -5.82 21.69 18.60
C ALA A 190 -6.43 20.51 17.84
N ARG A 191 -7.37 20.77 16.90
CA ARG A 191 -7.89 19.73 16.00
C ARG A 191 -6.78 19.10 15.18
N ALA A 192 -5.96 19.92 14.50
CA ALA A 192 -4.84 19.43 13.68
C ALA A 192 -3.86 18.59 14.50
N GLY A 193 -3.48 19.06 15.70
CA GLY A 193 -2.61 18.34 16.63
C GLY A 193 -3.16 16.96 17.02
N ASN A 194 -4.45 16.87 17.36
CA ASN A 194 -5.09 15.60 17.73
C ASN A 194 -5.23 14.65 16.54
N VAL A 195 -5.63 15.15 15.37
CA VAL A 195 -5.79 14.33 14.15
C VAL A 195 -4.44 13.74 13.74
N VAL A 196 -3.38 14.56 13.67
CA VAL A 196 -2.04 14.07 13.34
C VAL A 196 -1.54 13.07 14.36
N TYR A 197 -1.74 13.33 15.66
CA TYR A 197 -1.36 12.38 16.70
C TYR A 197 -2.08 11.04 16.55
N ALA A 198 -3.39 11.05 16.28
CA ALA A 198 -4.18 9.84 16.05
C ALA A 198 -3.70 9.08 14.80
N MET A 199 -3.42 9.77 13.70
CA MET A 199 -2.83 9.19 12.49
C MET A 199 -1.47 8.53 12.78
N LEU A 200 -0.66 9.11 13.65
CA LEU A 200 0.65 8.55 14.01
C LEU A 200 0.55 7.36 14.96
N LEU A 201 -0.43 7.32 15.86
CA LEU A 201 -0.76 6.11 16.61
C LEU A 201 -1.20 4.99 15.68
N TYR A 202 -1.99 5.31 14.66
CA TYR A 202 -2.39 4.35 13.63
C TYR A 202 -1.20 3.87 12.79
N ARG A 203 -0.32 4.78 12.33
CA ARG A 203 0.94 4.45 11.66
C ARG A 203 1.78 3.51 12.50
N ARG A 204 1.91 3.76 13.81
CA ARG A 204 2.67 2.89 14.73
C ARG A 204 2.08 1.48 14.78
N LYS A 205 0.76 1.33 14.88
CA LYS A 205 0.09 0.03 14.83
C LYS A 205 0.30 -0.66 13.50
N LEU A 206 0.24 0.09 12.39
CA LEU A 206 0.49 -0.43 11.05
C LEU A 206 1.92 -0.96 10.90
N THR A 207 2.93 -0.15 11.26
CA THR A 207 4.35 -0.55 11.14
C THR A 207 4.70 -1.75 12.01
N ARG A 208 3.97 -1.95 13.12
CA ARG A 208 4.12 -3.13 13.99
C ARG A 208 3.21 -4.29 13.61
N GLU A 209 2.46 -4.16 12.53
CA GLU A 209 1.49 -5.16 12.05
C GLU A 209 0.39 -5.51 13.08
N GLU A 210 0.15 -4.63 14.06
CA GLU A 210 -0.83 -4.80 15.15
C GLU A 210 -2.27 -4.53 14.68
N ILE A 211 -2.44 -3.99 13.45
CA ILE A 211 -3.75 -3.86 12.82
C ILE A 211 -4.24 -5.26 12.44
N LYS A 212 -5.43 -5.63 12.90
CA LYS A 212 -6.02 -6.93 12.54
C LYS A 212 -6.30 -6.99 11.04
N PRO A 213 -6.01 -8.11 10.36
CA PRO A 213 -6.39 -8.30 8.97
C PRO A 213 -7.89 -8.08 8.77
N LEU A 214 -8.24 -7.50 7.63
CA LEU A 214 -9.64 -7.39 7.22
C LEU A 214 -10.17 -8.78 6.87
N MET A 215 -11.31 -9.14 7.45
CA MET A 215 -11.94 -10.46 7.28
C MET A 215 -13.35 -10.31 6.71
N ILE A 216 -13.66 -10.92 5.57
CA ILE A 216 -15.03 -11.08 5.08
C ILE A 216 -15.74 -12.09 5.99
N GLN A 217 -16.94 -11.72 6.47
CA GLN A 217 -17.75 -12.54 7.38
C GLN A 217 -16.95 -13.04 8.61
N GLY A 218 -15.95 -12.26 9.05
CA GLY A 218 -15.09 -12.61 10.17
C GLY A 218 -14.20 -13.86 9.97
N THR A 219 -14.14 -14.43 8.76
CA THR A 219 -13.47 -15.71 8.50
C THR A 219 -12.50 -15.68 7.32
N LEU A 220 -12.81 -14.93 6.26
CA LEU A 220 -12.03 -14.95 5.03
C LEU A 220 -11.09 -13.75 4.95
N PRO A 221 -9.76 -13.95 5.00
CA PRO A 221 -8.82 -12.86 5.01
C PRO A 221 -8.73 -12.14 3.65
N MET A 222 -8.58 -10.83 3.70
CA MET A 222 -8.35 -9.98 2.53
C MET A 222 -6.88 -9.61 2.37
N CYS A 223 -6.50 -9.29 1.13
CA CYS A 223 -5.17 -8.73 0.84
C CYS A 223 -4.96 -7.42 1.61
N SER A 224 -3.79 -7.27 2.22
CA SER A 224 -3.41 -6.10 3.02
C SER A 224 -2.25 -5.33 2.38
N ALA A 225 -1.81 -5.69 1.16
CA ALA A 225 -0.66 -5.08 0.49
C ALA A 225 -0.81 -3.55 0.30
N GLN A 226 -2.04 -3.04 0.17
CA GLN A 226 -2.28 -1.60 0.01
C GLN A 226 -1.91 -0.78 1.26
N TYR A 227 -1.90 -1.38 2.45
CA TYR A 227 -1.57 -0.67 3.69
C TYR A 227 -0.12 -0.15 3.68
N GLU A 228 0.79 -0.81 2.96
CA GLU A 228 2.20 -0.40 2.85
C GLU A 228 2.35 1.02 2.29
N ARG A 229 1.42 1.45 1.44
CA ARG A 229 1.50 2.73 0.73
C ARG A 229 0.69 3.85 1.38
N MET A 230 0.08 3.60 2.53
CA MET A 230 -0.81 4.57 3.18
C MET A 230 -0.07 5.78 3.78
N PHE A 231 1.18 5.58 4.21
CA PHE A 231 2.05 6.67 4.67
C PHE A 231 3.28 6.75 3.78
N ASN A 232 3.93 7.92 3.79
CA ASN A 232 5.20 8.17 3.12
C ASN A 232 5.21 7.86 1.62
N SER A 233 4.05 7.90 0.96
CA SER A 233 3.94 7.61 -0.47
C SER A 233 3.44 8.84 -1.20
N THR A 234 4.06 9.14 -2.33
CA THR A 234 3.63 10.22 -3.22
C THR A 234 3.67 9.74 -4.67
N ARG A 235 2.87 10.39 -5.52
CA ARG A 235 2.86 10.13 -6.96
C ARG A 235 3.64 11.22 -7.69
N LEU A 236 4.77 10.83 -8.26
CA LEU A 236 5.62 11.73 -9.03
C LEU A 236 5.10 11.83 -10.48
N PRO A 237 4.90 13.04 -11.02
CA PRO A 237 4.57 13.21 -12.43
C PRO A 237 5.74 12.76 -13.31
N GLY A 238 5.46 11.93 -14.31
CA GLY A 238 6.40 11.61 -15.39
C GLY A 238 5.80 11.96 -16.75
N VAL A 239 6.62 12.05 -17.79
CA VAL A 239 6.18 12.50 -19.12
C VAL A 239 5.12 11.55 -19.70
N GLU A 240 5.45 10.26 -19.78
CA GLU A 240 4.56 9.23 -20.34
C GLU A 240 3.73 8.53 -19.26
N ALA A 241 4.37 8.23 -18.13
CA ALA A 241 3.76 7.56 -17.00
C ALA A 241 4.29 8.17 -15.70
N ASP A 242 3.39 8.28 -14.73
CA ASP A 242 3.76 8.68 -13.38
C ASP A 242 4.39 7.52 -12.62
N THR A 243 5.06 7.80 -11.51
CA THR A 243 5.62 6.77 -10.64
C THR A 243 5.14 6.97 -9.20
N ILE A 244 4.95 5.87 -8.48
CA ILE A 244 4.71 5.94 -7.03
C ILE A 244 6.05 5.85 -6.32
N GLN A 245 6.38 6.91 -5.59
CA GLN A 245 7.55 6.94 -4.73
C GLN A 245 7.14 6.67 -3.29
N HIS A 246 7.71 5.63 -2.70
CA HIS A 246 7.57 5.32 -1.28
C HIS A 246 8.87 5.65 -0.55
N LEU A 247 8.78 6.50 0.48
CA LEU A 247 9.91 6.94 1.28
C LEU A 247 9.99 6.16 2.59
N ARG A 248 11.17 5.64 2.88
CA ARG A 248 11.43 4.95 4.16
C ARG A 248 11.71 5.99 5.24
N ASP A 249 11.27 5.71 6.46
CA ASP A 249 11.75 6.37 7.68
C ASP A 249 11.52 7.89 7.82
N SER A 250 10.53 8.46 7.12
CA SER A 250 10.17 9.88 7.32
C SER A 250 9.67 10.15 8.77
N GLN A 251 10.18 11.24 9.36
CA GLN A 251 9.92 11.68 10.75
C GLN A 251 9.25 13.06 10.83
N HIS A 252 8.80 13.62 9.70
CA HIS A 252 8.12 14.92 9.62
C HIS A 252 6.91 14.90 8.70
N ILE A 253 6.01 15.85 8.90
CA ILE A 253 4.94 16.17 7.94
C ILE A 253 5.24 17.49 7.24
N ALA A 254 4.54 17.73 6.13
CA ALA A 254 4.45 19.04 5.53
C ALA A 254 3.09 19.61 5.86
N VAL A 255 3.08 20.89 6.11
CA VAL A 255 1.87 21.64 6.37
C VAL A 255 1.79 22.71 5.31
N TYR A 256 0.65 22.81 4.65
CA TYR A 256 0.39 23.86 3.69
C TYR A 256 -0.52 24.90 4.33
N HIS A 257 -0.03 26.13 4.50
CA HIS A 257 -0.80 27.22 5.08
C HIS A 257 -0.50 28.52 4.33
N ALA A 258 -1.55 29.26 3.96
CA ALA A 258 -1.47 30.58 3.34
C ALA A 258 -0.48 30.69 2.15
N GLY A 259 -0.39 29.66 1.31
CA GLY A 259 0.52 29.67 0.15
C GLY A 259 1.96 29.21 0.45
N ARG A 260 2.24 28.74 1.66
CA ARG A 260 3.57 28.32 2.10
C ARG A 260 3.61 26.89 2.58
N PHE A 261 4.76 26.25 2.42
CA PHE A 261 5.03 24.91 2.93
C PHE A 261 5.91 24.95 4.17
N PHE A 262 5.48 24.28 5.23
CA PHE A 262 6.19 24.16 6.49
C PHE A 262 6.54 22.71 6.77
N ARG A 263 7.68 22.47 7.40
CA ARG A 263 8.07 21.14 7.89
C ARG A 263 7.86 21.07 9.40
N ILE A 264 7.05 20.13 9.86
CA ILE A 264 6.87 19.84 11.30
C ILE A 264 7.51 18.50 11.62
N TRP A 265 8.49 18.49 12.52
CA TRP A 265 9.02 17.26 13.10
C TRP A 265 8.01 16.63 14.06
N LEU A 266 7.88 15.31 13.98
CA LEU A 266 6.90 14.56 14.76
C LEU A 266 7.48 13.92 16.03
N TYR A 267 8.81 13.86 16.14
CA TYR A 267 9.52 13.19 17.21
C TYR A 267 10.50 14.15 17.89
N HIS A 268 10.69 13.96 19.18
CA HIS A 268 11.73 14.63 19.98
C HIS A 268 12.34 13.62 20.94
N ASN A 269 13.66 13.45 20.90
CA ASN A 269 14.41 12.46 21.69
C ASN A 269 13.83 11.03 21.57
N GLY A 270 13.51 10.59 20.35
CA GLY A 270 12.92 9.27 20.09
C GLY A 270 11.46 9.10 20.53
N ARG A 271 10.85 10.12 21.14
CA ARG A 271 9.46 10.11 21.58
C ARG A 271 8.58 10.85 20.58
N LEU A 272 7.41 10.29 20.28
CA LEU A 272 6.35 10.97 19.53
C LEU A 272 5.86 12.21 20.31
N LEU A 273 5.73 13.35 19.62
CA LEU A 273 5.20 14.57 20.20
C LEU A 273 3.73 14.39 20.62
N ARG A 274 3.37 14.95 21.78
CA ARG A 274 2.02 14.94 22.33
C ARG A 274 1.11 15.92 21.56
N PRO A 275 -0.22 15.74 21.60
CA PRO A 275 -1.15 16.64 20.93
C PRO A 275 -0.95 18.13 21.25
N ARG A 276 -0.64 18.48 22.50
CA ARG A 276 -0.35 19.88 22.91
C ARG A 276 0.94 20.44 22.28
N GLU A 277 1.97 19.60 22.13
CA GLU A 277 3.24 19.99 21.50
C GLU A 277 3.04 20.23 20.00
N LEU A 278 2.26 19.35 19.34
CA LEU A 278 1.86 19.53 17.95
C LEU A 278 0.96 20.75 17.77
N GLN A 279 -0.02 20.97 18.66
CA GLN A 279 -0.87 22.15 18.66
C GLN A 279 -0.04 23.43 18.72
N ALA A 280 0.98 23.51 19.59
CA ALA A 280 1.84 24.68 19.67
C ALA A 280 2.58 24.94 18.34
N GLN A 281 3.06 23.89 17.67
CA GLN A 281 3.68 24.05 16.34
C GLN A 281 2.68 24.49 15.27
N PHE A 282 1.48 23.94 15.26
CA PHE A 282 0.42 24.37 14.34
C PHE A 282 -0.01 25.82 14.60
N GLN A 283 -0.12 26.21 15.87
CA GLN A 283 -0.47 27.58 16.24
C GLN A 283 0.58 28.57 15.74
N ARG A 284 1.88 28.26 15.90
CA ARG A 284 2.97 29.07 15.32
C ARG A 284 2.85 29.26 13.80
N ILE A 285 2.40 28.23 13.07
CA ILE A 285 2.18 28.33 11.62
C ILE A 285 0.96 29.21 11.31
N LEU A 286 -0.12 29.10 12.09
CA LEU A 286 -1.31 29.93 11.92
C LEU A 286 -1.04 31.41 12.24
N ASP A 287 -0.13 31.68 13.18
CA ASP A 287 0.25 33.02 13.62
C ASP A 287 1.36 33.64 12.74
N ASP A 288 2.00 32.87 11.85
CA ASP A 288 3.06 33.34 10.97
C ASP A 288 2.50 34.17 9.80
N ALA A 289 2.71 35.48 9.86
CA ALA A 289 2.27 36.45 8.86
C ALA A 289 3.23 36.64 7.66
N THR A 290 4.33 35.88 7.59
CA THR A 290 5.34 36.04 6.52
C THR A 290 4.74 35.67 5.16
N PRO A 291 4.85 36.53 4.14
CA PRO A 291 4.29 36.27 2.81
C PRO A 291 5.03 35.12 2.10
N PRO A 292 4.36 34.41 1.17
CA PRO A 292 5.00 33.38 0.35
C PRO A 292 6.09 33.97 -0.54
N LEU A 293 7.13 33.17 -0.82
CA LEU A 293 8.14 33.55 -1.81
C LEU A 293 7.51 33.66 -3.22
N PRO A 294 8.12 34.42 -4.15
CA PRO A 294 7.61 34.53 -5.51
C PRO A 294 7.36 33.16 -6.15
N GLY A 295 6.09 32.89 -6.50
CA GLY A 295 5.65 31.64 -7.10
C GLY A 295 5.26 30.51 -6.11
N GLU A 296 5.71 30.56 -4.86
CA GLU A 296 5.44 29.52 -3.84
C GLU A 296 3.94 29.33 -3.61
N ALA A 297 3.18 30.43 -3.55
CA ALA A 297 1.73 30.42 -3.36
C ALA A 297 0.96 29.57 -4.38
N LYS A 298 1.52 29.39 -5.58
CA LYS A 298 0.91 28.64 -6.68
C LYS A 298 1.49 27.22 -6.83
N LEU A 299 2.53 26.87 -6.06
CA LEU A 299 3.25 25.61 -6.21
C LEU A 299 2.33 24.40 -6.00
N ALA A 300 1.47 24.44 -4.99
CA ALA A 300 0.51 23.36 -4.72
C ALA A 300 -0.45 23.14 -5.90
N ALA A 301 -0.85 24.20 -6.60
CA ALA A 301 -1.77 24.12 -7.74
C ALA A 301 -1.18 23.34 -8.93
N LEU A 302 0.15 23.22 -9.04
CA LEU A 302 0.79 22.41 -10.07
C LEU A 302 0.41 20.92 -9.96
N THR A 303 0.07 20.44 -8.76
CA THR A 303 -0.39 19.06 -8.54
C THR A 303 -1.77 18.78 -9.14
N ALA A 304 -2.55 19.84 -9.40
CA ALA A 304 -3.89 19.78 -9.97
C ALA A 304 -3.91 19.93 -11.51
N GLY A 305 -2.76 20.17 -12.15
CA GLY A 305 -2.66 20.28 -13.60
C GLY A 305 -2.72 18.93 -14.33
N ASN A 306 -2.72 19.00 -15.67
CA ASN A 306 -2.52 17.82 -16.51
C ASN A 306 -1.15 17.19 -16.24
N ARG A 307 -1.05 15.87 -16.38
CA ARG A 307 0.18 15.11 -16.10
C ARG A 307 1.17 15.14 -17.26
N SER A 308 0.74 15.57 -18.44
CA SER A 308 1.54 15.72 -19.66
C SER A 308 2.43 16.96 -19.69
N VAL A 309 2.39 17.81 -18.66
CA VAL A 309 3.27 18.98 -18.59
C VAL A 309 4.67 18.50 -18.23
N SER A 310 5.67 18.92 -19.01
CA SER A 310 7.09 18.62 -18.77
C SER A 310 7.42 18.76 -17.28
N PRO A 311 8.23 17.86 -16.70
CA PRO A 311 8.61 17.97 -15.30
C PRO A 311 9.15 19.39 -15.06
N PRO A 312 8.85 20.02 -13.90
CA PRO A 312 9.45 21.30 -13.58
C PRO A 312 10.97 21.19 -13.78
N PRO A 313 11.63 22.24 -14.32
CA PRO A 313 13.04 22.17 -14.67
C PRO A 313 13.82 21.64 -13.47
N GLN A 314 14.46 20.47 -13.65
CA GLN A 314 15.46 20.01 -12.70
C GLN A 314 16.52 21.12 -12.63
N ALA A 315 16.80 21.62 -11.42
CA ALA A 315 17.78 22.68 -11.23
C ALA A 315 19.09 22.31 -11.95
N GLY A 316 19.57 23.21 -12.82
CA GLY A 316 20.75 23.05 -13.67
C GLY A 316 22.07 22.87 -12.88
N PRO A 317 23.20 22.74 -13.60
CA PRO A 317 24.42 22.12 -13.08
C PRO A 317 25.01 22.83 -11.86
N ARG A 318 25.46 22.01 -10.90
CA ARG A 318 26.07 22.38 -9.61
C ARG A 318 27.11 23.48 -9.75
N ALA A 319 26.77 24.70 -9.34
CA ALA A 319 27.75 25.75 -9.08
C ALA A 319 28.59 25.40 -7.84
N ALA A 320 29.90 25.59 -7.94
CA ALA A 320 30.87 25.33 -6.88
C ALA A 320 30.57 26.14 -5.60
N PRO A 321 30.90 25.63 -4.39
CA PRO A 321 30.57 26.32 -3.15
C PRO A 321 31.52 27.51 -2.91
N PRO A 322 31.02 28.64 -2.39
CA PRO A 322 31.90 29.73 -1.95
C PRO A 322 32.56 29.35 -0.62
N ARG A 323 33.87 29.64 -0.51
CA ARG A 323 34.63 29.58 0.75
C ARG A 323 34.22 30.77 1.63
N GLY A 324 33.98 30.55 2.92
CA GLY A 324 33.85 31.63 3.90
C GLY A 324 33.33 31.18 5.26
N THR A 325 34.17 31.37 6.27
CA THR A 325 34.01 31.09 7.72
C THR A 325 33.06 32.07 8.42
N GLY A 326 32.27 31.60 9.40
CA GLY A 326 31.54 32.48 10.33
C GLY A 326 30.51 31.77 11.22
N THR A 327 30.48 32.11 12.50
CA THR A 327 29.91 31.40 13.65
C THR A 327 28.46 31.76 14.03
N LEU A 328 27.78 30.78 14.66
CA LEU A 328 26.72 30.80 15.69
C LEU A 328 25.37 31.54 15.49
N SER A 329 24.33 30.82 15.92
CA SER A 329 22.95 31.23 16.32
C SER A 329 21.98 31.72 15.25
N ASP A 330 21.13 30.81 14.76
CA ASP A 330 19.80 31.15 14.22
C ASP A 330 18.84 29.93 14.29
N PRO A 331 17.65 30.00 14.93
CA PRO A 331 16.70 28.89 14.97
C PRO A 331 15.48 29.18 14.07
N HIS A 332 15.67 29.23 12.75
CA HIS A 332 14.57 29.32 11.79
C HIS A 332 14.60 28.12 10.82
N PRO A 333 13.56 27.28 10.74
CA PRO A 333 13.50 26.22 9.74
C PRO A 333 12.83 26.76 8.47
N HIS A 334 13.55 27.59 7.70
CA HIS A 334 13.18 27.87 6.32
C HIS A 334 13.82 26.83 5.40
N PHE A 335 13.08 26.41 4.37
CA PHE A 335 13.65 25.68 3.23
C PHE A 335 14.54 26.66 2.43
N SER A 336 15.77 26.89 2.87
CA SER A 336 16.82 27.43 2.01
C SER A 336 17.43 26.27 1.23
N GLY A 337 17.36 26.35 -0.10
CA GLY A 337 17.85 25.31 -0.99
C GLY A 337 19.35 25.09 -0.82
N SER A 338 19.72 23.90 -0.34
CA SER A 338 21.04 23.30 -0.49
C SER A 338 20.86 21.88 -1.02
N PRO A 339 21.60 21.42 -2.04
CA PRO A 339 21.38 20.12 -2.67
C PRO A 339 22.04 19.01 -1.83
N GLY A 340 21.38 18.64 -0.74
CA GLY A 340 21.53 17.32 -0.11
C GLY A 340 20.67 16.27 -0.82
N PRO A 341 20.69 14.99 -0.41
CA PRO A 341 19.89 13.95 -1.06
C PRO A 341 18.41 14.35 -1.06
N ALA A 342 17.67 13.92 -2.09
CA ALA A 342 16.31 14.30 -2.45
C ALA A 342 15.43 14.77 -1.26
N PRO A 343 14.66 15.87 -1.40
CA PRO A 343 13.89 16.40 -0.29
C PRO A 343 12.93 15.33 0.24
N ASP A 344 13.14 14.95 1.50
CA ASP A 344 12.29 14.02 2.22
C ASP A 344 10.85 14.52 2.15
N THR A 345 10.06 13.86 1.31
CA THR A 345 8.68 14.26 1.04
C THR A 345 7.84 13.94 2.27
N PRO A 346 6.93 14.85 2.65
CA PRO A 346 6.14 14.72 3.87
C PRO A 346 5.22 13.51 3.93
N ILE A 347 4.91 13.10 5.16
CA ILE A 347 4.02 11.97 5.47
C ILE A 347 2.55 12.29 5.16
N PHE A 348 2.15 13.57 5.20
CA PHE A 348 0.82 14.11 4.88
C PHE A 348 0.94 15.59 4.50
N ALA A 349 0.01 16.10 3.69
CA ALA A 349 -0.22 17.53 3.49
C ALA A 349 -1.58 17.90 4.10
N LEU A 350 -1.57 18.66 5.21
CA LEU A 350 -2.78 19.30 5.72
C LEU A 350 -2.92 20.65 5.02
N GLY A 351 -3.94 20.79 4.19
CA GLY A 351 -4.36 22.06 3.60
C GLY A 351 -5.75 22.45 4.10
N ARG A 352 -6.02 23.75 4.24
CA ARG A 352 -7.39 24.26 4.39
C ARG A 352 -8.19 23.84 3.15
N THR A 353 -9.26 23.08 3.34
CA THR A 353 -10.40 23.14 2.42
C THR A 353 -11.06 24.51 2.62
N CYS A 354 -11.36 25.19 1.51
CA CYS A 354 -11.94 26.52 1.50
C CYS A 354 -13.18 26.58 2.43
N SER A 355 -13.09 27.37 3.50
CA SER A 355 -14.28 27.96 4.11
C SER A 355 -14.76 29.05 3.16
N ARG A 356 -15.99 28.90 2.65
CA ARG A 356 -16.73 30.02 2.03
C ARG A 356 -16.91 31.15 3.04
#